data_AF-A0A955P223-F1
#
_entry.id   AF-A0A955P223-F1
#
_cell.length_a   1.000
_cell.length_b   1.000
_cell.length_c   1.000
_cell.angle_alpha   90.00
_cell.angle_beta   90.00
_cell.angle_gamma   90.00
#
_symmetry.space_group_name_H-M   'P 1'
#
loop_
_entity.id
_entity.type
_entity.pdbx_description
1 polymer ?
#
loop_
_entity_poly.entity_id
_entity_poly.type
_entity_poly.pdbx_seq_one_letter_code
_entity_poly.pdbx_strand_id
1 'polypeptide(L)' 'MSDVAALIAPRPLLVISGDQNKIFPIDATKKAYQDLSKVYALLDSSDHLDSDFFEGVHEWSNRKTLPFLAAHFGE' A
#
# COMPACT_ATOMS: atom_id res chain seq x y z
N MET A 1 -2.90 -0.91 -11.38
CA MET A 1 -1.55 -1.19 -11.91
C MET A 1 -0.77 -1.96 -10.85
N SER A 2 -1.24 -3.17 -10.53
CA SER A 2 -0.65 -4.05 -9.51
C SER A 2 0.58 -4.79 -10.03
N ASP A 3 0.65 -5.01 -11.34
CA ASP A 3 1.78 -5.57 -12.09
C ASP A 3 3.09 -4.80 -11.89
N VAL A 4 3.08 -3.48 -12.08
CA VAL A 4 4.27 -2.65 -11.88
C VAL A 4 4.66 -2.59 -10.40
N ALA A 5 3.67 -2.44 -9.51
CA ALA A 5 3.92 -2.40 -8.07
C ALA A 5 4.44 -3.75 -7.53
N ALA A 6 4.10 -4.87 -8.16
CA ALA A 6 4.59 -6.20 -7.79
C ALA A 6 6.12 -6.34 -7.96
N LEU A 7 6.74 -5.53 -8.83
CA LEU A 7 8.21 -5.49 -8.98
C LEU A 7 8.93 -4.95 -7.73
N ILE A 8 8.20 -4.41 -6.76
CA ILE A 8 8.76 -4.01 -5.47
C ILE A 8 8.96 -5.23 -4.57
N ALA A 9 8.09 -6.24 -4.66
CA ALA A 9 8.15 -7.43 -3.83
C ALA A 9 9.51 -8.15 -3.98
N PRO A 10 10.07 -8.73 -2.91
CA PRO A 10 9.50 -8.82 -1.56
C PRO A 10 9.85 -7.63 -0.65
N ARG A 11 10.30 -6.48 -1.17
CA ARG A 11 10.67 -5.33 -0.32
C ARG A 11 9.42 -4.67 0.30
N PRO A 12 9.54 -4.03 1.47
CA PRO A 12 8.42 -3.34 2.10
C PRO A 12 7.75 -2.28 1.21
N LEU A 13 6.41 -2.32 1.15
CA LEU A 13 5.56 -1.38 0.41
C LEU A 13 4.34 -0.94 1.25
N LEU A 14 4.17 0.38 1.40
CA LEU A 14 2.97 1.00 1.97
C LEU A 14 2.15 1.68 0.86
N VAL A 15 0.88 1.31 0.71
CA VAL A 15 -0.05 1.93 -0.25
C VAL A 15 -0.98 2.91 0.46
N ILE A 16 -0.98 4.19 0.06
CA ILE A 16 -1.79 5.25 0.69
C ILE A 16 -2.85 5.74 -0.30
N SER A 17 -4.13 5.76 0.11
CA SER A 17 -5.22 6.23 -0.76
C SER A 17 -6.41 6.76 0.04
N GLY A 18 -6.82 7.99 -0.28
CA GLY A 18 -8.06 8.61 0.22
C GLY A 18 -9.29 8.09 -0.52
N ASP A 19 -10.41 7.93 0.18
CA ASP A 19 -11.68 7.42 -0.36
C ASP A 19 -12.53 8.44 -1.10
N GLN A 20 -12.29 9.74 -0.89
CA GLN A 20 -12.95 10.85 -1.58
C GLN A 20 -12.12 11.39 -2.77
N ASN A 21 -11.03 10.70 -3.14
CA ASN A 21 -10.22 11.06 -4.30
C ASN A 21 -10.98 10.77 -5.61
N LYS A 22 -11.38 11.84 -6.31
CA LYS A 22 -12.13 11.76 -7.59
C LYS A 22 -11.24 11.51 -8.81
N ILE A 23 -9.93 11.72 -8.70
CA ILE A 23 -8.96 11.52 -9.78
C ILE A 23 -8.54 10.04 -9.85
N PHE A 24 -8.37 9.43 -8.67
CA PHE A 24 -8.01 8.01 -8.52
C PHE A 24 -8.98 7.34 -7.53
N PRO A 25 -10.11 6.77 -8.01
CA PRO A 25 -11.09 6.11 -7.16
C PRO A 25 -10.49 4.95 -6.36
N ILE A 26 -10.79 4.91 -5.04
CA ILE A 26 -10.17 3.98 -4.10
C ILE A 26 -10.44 2.49 -4.41
N ASP A 27 -11.56 2.18 -5.06
CA ASP A 27 -11.91 0.78 -5.39
C ASP A 27 -10.89 0.14 -6.33
N ALA A 28 -10.36 0.92 -7.29
CA ALA A 28 -9.28 0.46 -8.17
C ALA A 28 -7.99 0.19 -7.38
N THR A 29 -7.67 1.03 -6.40
CA THR A 29 -6.51 0.85 -5.52
C THR A 29 -6.68 -0.38 -4.62
N LYS A 30 -7.87 -0.57 -4.01
CA LYS A 30 -8.18 -1.75 -3.19
C LYS A 30 -8.08 -3.03 -4.01
N LYS A 31 -8.57 -3.02 -5.25
CA LYS A 31 -8.43 -4.15 -6.17
C LYS A 31 -6.97 -4.47 -6.48
N ALA A 32 -6.17 -3.46 -6.79
CA ALA A 32 -4.73 -3.63 -7.02
C ALA A 32 -4.00 -4.14 -5.77
N TYR A 33 -4.37 -3.66 -4.58
CA TYR A 33 -3.82 -4.12 -3.30
C TYR A 33 -4.12 -5.60 -3.06
N GLN A 34 -5.35 -6.06 -3.31
CA GLN A 34 -5.70 -7.49 -3.21
C GLN A 34 -4.86 -8.37 -4.13
N ASP A 35 -4.57 -7.89 -5.34
CA ASP A 35 -3.71 -8.62 -6.28
C ASP A 35 -2.25 -8.61 -5.83
N LEU A 36 -1.75 -7.51 -5.25
CA LEU A 36 -0.43 -7.44 -4.60
C LEU A 36 -0.32 -8.38 -3.40
N SER A 37 -1.35 -8.48 -2.55
CA SER A 37 -1.33 -9.37 -1.38
C SER A 37 -1.08 -10.83 -1.78
N LYS A 38 -1.58 -11.27 -2.95
CA LYS A 38 -1.29 -12.62 -3.47
C LYS A 38 0.19 -12.79 -3.84
N VAL A 39 0.82 -11.77 -4.41
CA VAL A 39 2.24 -11.79 -4.78
C VAL A 39 3.12 -11.84 -3.53
N TYR A 40 2.85 -10.99 -2.53
CA TYR A 40 3.60 -10.99 -1.27
C TYR A 40 3.39 -12.30 -0.49
N ALA A 41 2.18 -12.86 -0.50
CA ALA A 41 1.91 -14.18 0.09
C ALA A 41 2.68 -15.30 -0.61
N LEU A 42 2.76 -15.29 -1.95
CA LEU A 42 3.54 -16.28 -2.71
C LEU A 42 5.04 -16.26 -2.36
N LEU A 43 5.55 -15.10 -1.95
CA LEU A 43 6.95 -14.88 -1.59
C LEU A 43 7.19 -14.92 -0.07
N ASP A 44 6.24 -15.46 0.71
CA ASP A 44 6.31 -15.55 2.18
C ASP A 44 6.65 -14.21 2.88
N SER A 45 6.20 -13.09 2.31
CA SER A 45 6.52 -11.72 2.76
C SER A 45 5.27 -10.87 3.00
N SER A 46 4.17 -11.49 3.43
CA SER A 46 2.88 -10.79 3.62
C SER A 46 2.95 -9.62 4.61
N ASP A 47 3.88 -9.67 5.56
CA ASP A 47 4.18 -8.64 6.55
C ASP A 47 4.91 -7.41 5.98
N HIS A 48 5.41 -7.49 4.75
CA HIS A 48 6.06 -6.37 4.05
C HIS A 48 5.07 -5.50 3.26
N LEU A 49 3.80 -5.89 3.14
CA LEU A 49 2.78 -5.11 2.43
C LEU A 49 1.75 -4.56 3.43
N ASP A 50 1.59 -3.23 3.46
CA ASP A 50 0.53 -2.58 4.24
C ASP A 50 -0.20 -1.50 3.42
N SER A 51 -1.36 -1.08 3.91
CA SER A 51 -2.17 0.01 3.32
C SER A 51 -2.66 1.01 4.36
N ASP A 52 -2.71 2.27 3.95
CA ASP A 52 -3.38 3.36 4.62
C ASP A 52 -4.53 3.87 3.73
N PHE A 53 -5.66 3.15 3.80
CA PHE A 53 -6.92 3.61 3.22
C PHE A 53 -7.61 4.54 4.21
N PHE A 54 -7.80 5.80 3.83
CA PHE A 54 -8.22 6.86 4.74
C PHE A 54 -9.43 7.64 4.22
N GLU A 55 -10.17 8.23 5.15
CA GLU A 55 -11.22 9.18 4.82
C GLU A 55 -10.54 10.49 4.41
N GLY A 56 -10.66 10.87 3.13
CA GLY A 56 -9.98 12.06 2.64
C GLY A 56 -9.87 12.15 1.13
N VAL A 57 -9.43 13.31 0.66
CA VAL A 57 -9.36 13.66 -0.77
C VAL A 57 -8.02 13.22 -1.38
N HIS A 58 -7.60 13.88 -2.47
CA HIS A 58 -6.27 13.67 -3.04
C HIS A 58 -5.20 14.36 -2.18
N GLU A 59 -4.79 13.70 -1.11
CA GLU A 59 -3.80 14.19 -0.14
C GLU A 59 -2.94 13.04 0.42
N TRP A 60 -1.95 13.40 1.23
CA TRP A 60 -1.07 12.43 1.89
C TRP A 60 -1.50 12.21 3.34
N SER A 61 -1.68 10.94 3.72
CA SER A 61 -1.94 10.51 5.10
C SER A 61 -0.66 9.99 5.76
N ASN A 62 -0.33 10.54 6.93
CA ASN A 62 0.82 10.11 7.74
C ASN A 62 0.44 9.10 8.85
N ARG A 63 -0.80 8.58 8.87
CA ARG A 63 -1.29 7.73 9.97
C ARG A 63 -0.45 6.46 10.14
N LYS A 64 0.07 5.93 9.03
CA LYS A 64 0.92 4.73 9.01
C LYS A 64 2.35 4.96 8.52
N THR A 65 2.66 6.08 7.87
CA THR A 65 3.96 6.25 7.20
C THR A 65 5.15 6.17 8.17
N LEU A 66 5.15 6.96 9.26
CA LEU A 66 6.26 6.91 10.22
C LEU A 66 6.36 5.54 10.95
N PRO A 67 5.27 4.94 11.47
CA PRO A 67 5.33 3.59 12.03
C PRO A 67 5.84 2.53 11.05
N PHE A 68 5.40 2.59 9.79
CA PHE A 68 5.82 1.65 8.75
C PHE A 68 7.32 1.78 8.44
N LEU A 69 7.81 3.02 8.29
CA LEU A 69 9.23 3.27 8.09
C LEU A 69 10.07 2.79 9.27
N ALA A 70 9.66 3.07 10.50
CA ALA A 70 10.36 2.60 11.69
C ALA A 70 10.41 1.07 11.78
N ALA A 71 9.32 0.38 11.41
CA ALA A 71 9.25 -1.09 11.46
C ALA A 71 10.17 -1.77 10.44
N HIS A 72 10.34 -1.18 9.25
CA HIS A 72 11.05 -1.82 8.13
C HIS A 72 12.44 -1.24 7.84
N PHE A 73 12.71 -0.03 8.29
CA PHE A 73 13.93 0.75 7.98
C PHE A 73 14.41 1.55 9.19
N GLY A 74 14.17 1.08 10.43
CA GLY A 74 14.63 1.75 11.65
C GLY A 74 16.07 2.27 11.56
N GLU A 75 16.37 3.32 12.31
CA GLU A 75 17.62 4.13 12.23
C GLU A 75 18.87 3.41 11.70
#